data_AF-A0A929K771-F1
#
_entry.id   AF-A0A929K771-F1
#
_cell.length_a   1.000
_cell.length_b   1.000
_cell.length_c   1.000
_cell.angle_alpha   90.00
_cell.angle_beta   90.00
_cell.angle_gamma   90.00
#
_symmetry.space_group_name_H-M   'P 1'
#
loop_
_entity.id
_entity.type
_entity.pdbx_description
1 polymer ?
#
loop_
_entity_poly.entity_id
_entity_poly.type
_entity_poly.pdbx_seq_one_letter_code
_entity_poly.pdbx_strand_id
1 'polypeptide(L)'
;MYAEIKEKFVKIVVENNLREGNVRISAKTLSAEEAIGNPERGDFPLLKGKERLMQAEFNGSLGQAFTDMYGNFEGTLQNVLDM
;
A
#
# COMPACT_ATOMS: atom_id res chain seq x y z
N MET A 1 -12.64 12.72 -7.49
CA MET A 1 -11.45 11.84 -7.57
C MET A 1 -11.39 10.77 -6.48
N TYR A 2 -11.14 11.07 -5.19
CA TYR A 2 -11.07 10.02 -4.15
C TYR A 2 -12.38 9.23 -4.00
N ALA A 3 -13.53 9.92 -3.93
CA ALA A 3 -14.84 9.28 -3.80
C ALA A 3 -15.15 8.33 -4.96
N GLU A 4 -14.86 8.73 -6.20
CA GLU A 4 -15.05 7.89 -7.39
C GLU A 4 -14.16 6.65 -7.39
N ILE A 5 -12.92 6.76 -6.90
CA ILE A 5 -12.01 5.62 -6.74
C ILE A 5 -12.54 4.69 -5.66
N LYS A 6 -12.97 5.22 -4.51
CA LYS A 6 -13.55 4.43 -3.41
C LYS A 6 -14.80 3.68 -3.88
N GLU A 7 -15.69 4.34 -4.62
CA GLU A 7 -16.90 3.72 -5.17
C GLU A 7 -16.59 2.58 -6.14
N LYS A 8 -15.69 2.81 -7.10
CA LYS A 8 -15.25 1.75 -8.03
C LYS A 8 -14.59 0.58 -7.31
N PHE A 9 -13.78 0.86 -6.29
CA PHE A 9 -13.14 -0.16 -5.48
C PHE A 9 -14.17 -1.00 -4.71
N VAL A 10 -15.13 -0.37 -4.03
CA VAL A 10 -16.25 -1.06 -3.35
C VAL A 10 -16.97 -1.97 -4.34
N LYS A 11 -17.30 -1.46 -5.52
CA LYS A 11 -18.01 -2.23 -6.55
C LYS A 11 -17.24 -3.50 -6.94
N ILE A 12 -15.93 -3.39 -7.21
CA ILE A 12 -15.07 -4.54 -7.55
C ILE A 12 -15.05 -5.57 -6.41
N VAL A 13 -14.88 -5.13 -5.15
CA VAL A 13 -14.82 -6.02 -3.99
C VAL A 13 -16.13 -6.78 -3.82
N VAL A 14 -17.28 -6.12 -4.01
CA VAL A 14 -18.60 -6.75 -3.88
C VAL A 14 -18.90 -7.70 -5.02
N GLU A 15 -18.69 -7.27 -6.28
CA GLU A 15 -18.98 -8.09 -7.47
C GLU A 15 -18.17 -9.38 -7.51
N ASN A 16 -16.97 -9.39 -6.92
CA ASN A 16 -16.09 -10.56 -6.88
C ASN A 16 -16.13 -11.32 -5.55
N ASN A 17 -17.04 -10.97 -4.62
CA ASN A 17 -17.16 -11.59 -3.29
C ASN A 17 -15.84 -11.58 -2.47
N LEU A 18 -15.05 -10.51 -2.58
CA LEU A 18 -13.71 -10.43 -1.98
C LEU A 18 -13.70 -9.88 -0.55
N ARG A 19 -14.86 -9.59 0.04
CA ARG A 19 -14.98 -8.91 1.35
C ARG A 19 -14.20 -9.59 2.46
N GLU A 20 -14.25 -10.91 2.52
CA GLU A 20 -13.58 -11.74 3.54
C GLU A 20 -12.11 -12.03 3.21
N GLY A 21 -11.62 -11.57 2.05
CA GLY A 21 -10.23 -11.79 1.66
C GLY A 21 -9.28 -11.03 2.59
N ASN A 22 -8.29 -11.76 3.11
CA ASN A 22 -7.30 -11.22 4.03
C ASN A 22 -6.32 -10.31 3.28
N VAL A 23 -6.13 -9.12 3.83
CA VAL A 23 -5.16 -8.12 3.41
C VAL A 23 -4.15 -7.96 4.53
N ARG A 24 -2.88 -8.12 4.18
CA ARG A 24 -1.78 -7.79 5.08
C ARG A 24 -1.01 -6.62 4.51
N ILE A 25 -0.98 -5.51 5.24
CA ILE A 25 -0.21 -4.33 4.89
C ILE A 25 0.96 -4.23 5.86
N SER A 26 2.16 -4.26 5.29
CA SER A 26 3.39 -4.06 6.05
C SER A 26 4.09 -2.81 5.54
N ALA A 27 4.53 -1.99 6.48
CA ALA A 27 5.46 -0.90 6.21
C ALA A 27 6.88 -1.45 6.39
N LYS A 28 7.52 -1.86 5.30
CA LYS A 28 8.94 -2.22 5.33
C LYS A 28 9.76 -0.95 5.11
N THR A 29 10.73 -0.71 5.99
CA THR A 29 11.78 0.26 5.69
C THR A 29 12.66 -0.35 4.61
N LEU A 30 12.35 -0.08 3.35
CA LEU A 30 13.33 -0.33 2.29
C LEU A 30 14.48 0.65 2.46
N SER A 31 15.71 0.17 2.29
CA SER A 31 16.82 1.08 2.02
C SER A 31 16.53 1.83 0.71
N ALA A 32 17.09 3.01 0.53
CA ALA A 32 16.96 3.70 -0.75
C ALA A 32 17.47 2.82 -1.92
N GLU A 33 18.41 1.92 -1.65
CA GLU A 33 18.89 0.92 -2.60
C GLU A 33 17.82 -0.10 -2.99
N GLU A 34 17.07 -0.64 -2.02
CA GLU A 34 15.96 -1.55 -2.31
C GLU A 34 14.78 -0.83 -3.00
N ALA A 35 14.58 0.46 -2.74
CA ALA A 35 13.45 1.23 -3.27
C ALA A 35 13.68 1.77 -4.68
N ILE A 36 14.90 2.27 -4.98
CA ILE A 36 15.22 2.95 -6.25
C ILE A 36 16.57 2.54 -6.85
N GLY A 37 17.22 1.49 -6.33
CA GLY A 37 18.54 1.05 -6.78
C GLY A 37 19.65 1.99 -6.32
N ASN A 38 20.73 2.12 -7.09
CA ASN A 38 21.84 3.02 -6.78
C ASN A 38 21.80 4.27 -7.70
N PRO A 39 20.88 5.23 -7.45
CA PRO A 39 20.78 6.40 -8.30
C PRO A 39 22.02 7.29 -8.12
N GLU A 40 22.56 7.82 -9.21
CA GLU A 40 23.68 8.79 -9.14
C GLU A 40 23.27 10.13 -8.48
N ARG A 41 21.97 10.39 -8.36
CA ARG A 41 21.39 11.59 -7.70
C ARG A 41 20.96 11.28 -6.27
N GLY A 42 21.42 12.09 -5.32
CA GLY A 42 21.24 11.88 -3.88
C GLY A 42 20.06 12.60 -3.22
N ASP A 43 19.18 13.27 -3.97
CA ASP A 43 18.17 14.19 -3.41
C ASP A 43 16.74 13.62 -3.30
N PHE A 44 16.54 12.33 -3.57
CA PHE A 44 15.23 11.69 -3.45
C PHE A 44 14.67 11.77 -2.01
N PRO A 45 13.38 12.09 -1.82
CA PRO A 45 12.75 12.10 -0.51
C PRO A 45 12.92 10.78 0.28
N LEU A 46 12.98 9.65 -0.44
CA LEU A 46 13.28 8.31 0.08
C LEU A 46 14.67 8.22 0.73
N LEU A 47 15.69 8.89 0.18
CA LEU A 47 17.04 8.92 0.73
C LEU A 47 17.12 9.74 2.03
N LYS A 48 16.20 10.68 2.24
CA LYS A 48 16.16 11.56 3.41
C LYS A 48 15.35 10.98 4.57
N GLY A 49 14.84 9.75 4.43
CA GLY A 49 14.06 9.06 5.47
C GLY A 49 12.69 9.69 5.74
N LYS A 50 12.19 10.54 4.83
CA LYS A 50 10.89 11.22 4.98
C LYS A 50 9.71 10.38 4.49
N GLU A 51 9.96 9.43 3.60
CA GLU A 51 8.94 8.54 3.03
C GLU A 51 9.36 7.08 3.19
N ARG A 52 8.37 6.19 3.34
CA ARG A 52 8.52 4.74 3.44
C ARG A 52 7.72 4.06 2.33
N LEU A 53 8.18 2.91 1.86
CA LEU A 53 7.37 2.06 1.00
C LEU A 53 6.47 1.17 1.86
N MET A 54 5.17 1.30 1.66
CA MET A 54 4.18 0.36 2.18
C MET A 54 3.84 -0.66 1.11
N GLN A 55 3.74 -1.93 1.52
CA GLN A 55 3.31 -3.03 0.68
C GLN A 55 2.08 -3.69 1.28
N ALA A 56 1.02 -3.76 0.48
CA ALA A 56 -0.15 -4.59 0.73
C ALA A 56 0.01 -5.92 -0.01
N GLU A 57 -0.30 -7.01 0.68
CA GLU A 57 -0.45 -8.34 0.11
C GLU A 57 -1.91 -8.76 0.22
N PHE A 58 -2.45 -9.26 -0.89
CA PHE A 58 -3.81 -9.79 -0.97
C PHE A 58 -3.84 -10.98 -1.93
N ASN A 59 -4.21 -12.16 -1.45
CA ASN A 59 -4.28 -13.40 -2.24
C ASN A 59 -3.01 -13.65 -3.09
N GLY A 60 -1.82 -13.44 -2.52
CA GLY A 60 -0.53 -13.60 -3.20
C GLY A 60 -0.18 -12.50 -4.21
N SER A 61 -1.06 -11.52 -4.40
CA SER A 61 -0.80 -10.32 -5.20
C SER A 61 -0.25 -9.20 -4.32
N LEU A 62 0.64 -8.37 -4.88
CA LEU A 62 1.32 -7.28 -4.17
C LEU A 62 0.91 -5.92 -4.75
N GLY A 63 0.63 -4.96 -3.86
CA GLY A 63 0.42 -3.56 -4.19
C GLY A 63 1.30 -2.67 -3.32
N GLN A 64 1.83 -1.57 -3.87
CA GLN A 64 2.86 -0.76 -3.22
C GLN A 64 2.55 0.73 -3.32
N ALA A 65 2.87 1.48 -2.26
CA ALA A 65 2.73 2.94 -2.22
C ALA A 65 3.81 3.57 -1.35
N PHE A 66 4.29 4.76 -1.73
CA PHE A 66 5.17 5.58 -0.91
C PHE A 66 4.35 6.54 -0.05
N THR A 67 4.70 6.66 1.23
CA THR A 67 3.99 7.52 2.18
C THR A 67 4.91 8.00 3.30
N ASP A 68 4.68 9.20 3.79
CA ASP A 68 5.30 9.74 5.01
C ASP A 68 4.54 9.33 6.29
N MET A 69 3.26 8.95 6.14
CA MET A 69 2.42 8.34 7.18
C MET A 69 2.31 6.84 6.96
N TYR A 70 2.99 6.07 7.82
CA TYR A 70 3.08 4.61 7.70
C TYR A 70 2.58 3.89 8.95
N GLY A 71 2.11 2.66 8.74
CA GLY A 71 1.66 1.76 9.79
C GLY A 71 1.46 0.35 9.24
N ASN A 72 1.56 -0.66 10.11
CA ASN A 72 1.18 -2.02 9.74
C ASN A 72 -0.34 -2.17 9.92
N PHE A 73 -0.95 -2.96 9.04
CA PHE A 73 -2.36 -3.32 9.13
C PHE A 73 -2.53 -4.79 8.75
N GLU A 74 -3.41 -5.48 9.45
CA GLU A 74 -3.81 -6.85 9.11
C GLU A 74 -5.31 -6.96 9.36
N GLY A 75 -6.03 -7.44 8.36
CA GLY A 75 -7.48 -7.52 8.41
C GLY A 75 -8.05 -7.96 7.08
N THR A 76 -9.35 -7.81 6.92
CA THR A 76 -10.05 -8.15 5.66
C THR A 76 -10.20 -6.93 4.76
N LEU A 77 -10.55 -7.14 3.48
CA LEU A 77 -10.97 -6.04 2.61
C LEU A 77 -12.19 -5.31 3.17
N GLN A 78 -13.09 -6.00 3.86
CA GLN A 78 -14.22 -5.35 4.57
C GLN A 78 -13.70 -4.35 5.62
N ASN A 79 -12.71 -4.73 6.42
CA ASN A 79 -12.11 -3.81 7.41
C ASN A 79 -11.50 -2.57 6.73
N VAL A 80 -10.92 -2.70 5.54
CA VAL A 80 -10.39 -1.56 4.77
C VAL A 80 -11.51 -0.67 4.24
N LEU A 81 -12.65 -1.23 3.83
CA LEU A 81 -13.80 -0.47 3.34
C LEU A 81 -14.51 0.33 4.44
N ASP A 82 -14.47 -0.18 5.66
CA ASP A 82 -15.11 0.44 6.84
C ASP A 82 -14.28 1.56 7.48
N MET A 83 -13.06 1.81 6.97
CA MET A 83 -12.22 2.98 7.32
C MET A 83 -12.65 4.23 6.56
#